data_AF-A0A323TVS2-F1
#
_entry.id   AF-A0A323TVS2-F1
#
_cell.length_a   1.000
_cell.length_b   1.000
_cell.length_c   1.000
_cell.angle_alpha   90.00
_cell.angle_beta   90.00
_cell.angle_gamma   90.00
#
_symmetry.space_group_name_H-M   'P 1'
#
loop_
_entity.id
_entity.type
_entity.pdbx_description
1 polymer ?
#
loop_
_entity_poly.entity_id
_entity_poly.type
_entity_poly.pdbx_seq_one_letter_code
_entity_poly.pdbx_strand_id
1 'polypeptide(L)'
;MTVLDIIFKGEFMKPRELCESAWKEIANNFLDFKATKKGQNLKKISKNKDIIFEISFQSNKYNYSSSVRFSVHFLIQSKLMKKANINNGLVYGGELESLIDRGRIFHWFELAGASYQSSVNEIIELLQKYIIPICNDFEDTEANIEKILNKKAKSSSLFYYIYFFAGKEKAEQYFNKFINEDKLKSKYKGLYHSLEKLPKESIDVNISEFLGADIVKFAYLNGIKMD
;
A
#
# COMPACT_ATOMS: atom_id res chain seq x y z
N MET A 1 21.23 4.65 -26.98
CA MET A 1 20.00 4.51 -27.79
C MET A 1 18.91 5.21 -27.00
N THR A 2 18.45 6.36 -27.49
CA THR A 2 17.47 7.19 -26.79
C THR A 2 16.05 6.76 -27.19
N VAL A 3 15.04 7.05 -26.37
CA VAL A 3 13.62 6.75 -26.69
C VAL A 3 13.20 7.43 -28.01
N LEU A 4 13.79 8.58 -28.33
CA LEU A 4 13.63 9.28 -29.61
C LEU A 4 14.12 8.46 -30.82
N ASP A 5 15.19 7.66 -30.67
CA ASP A 5 15.69 6.78 -31.75
C ASP A 5 14.70 5.66 -32.09
N ILE A 6 13.82 5.29 -31.14
CA ILE A 6 12.87 4.18 -31.26
C ILE A 6 11.54 4.65 -31.89
N ILE A 7 11.18 5.93 -31.74
CA ILE A 7 9.97 6.50 -32.38
C ILE A 7 10.20 6.70 -33.89
N PHE A 8 11.42 7.02 -34.31
CA PHE A 8 11.73 7.35 -35.72
C PHE A 8 12.28 6.18 -36.56
N LYS A 9 12.74 5.09 -35.95
CA LYS A 9 13.04 3.84 -36.65
C LYS A 9 11.84 2.91 -36.45
N GLY A 10 11.13 2.57 -37.52
CA GLY A 10 9.82 1.88 -37.53
C GLY A 10 9.74 0.46 -36.92
N GLU A 11 10.47 0.16 -35.86
CA GLU A 11 10.27 -1.00 -35.01
C GLU A 11 9.35 -0.61 -33.85
N PHE A 12 8.05 -0.91 -34.00
CA PHE A 12 7.11 -0.78 -32.88
C PHE A 12 7.54 -1.73 -31.76
N MET A 13 8.08 -1.18 -30.67
CA MET A 13 8.36 -1.95 -29.46
C MET A 13 7.11 -2.71 -29.02
N LYS A 14 7.30 -3.96 -28.59
CA LYS A 14 6.18 -4.74 -28.03
C LYS A 14 5.69 -4.04 -26.76
N PRO A 15 4.38 -4.10 -26.43
CA PRO A 15 3.84 -3.46 -25.23
C PRO A 15 4.62 -3.76 -23.95
N ARG A 16 5.11 -4.99 -23.81
CA ARG A 16 5.93 -5.41 -22.67
C ARG A 16 7.29 -4.69 -22.61
N GLU A 17 7.95 -4.50 -23.75
CA GLU A 17 9.25 -3.82 -23.83
C GLU A 17 9.10 -2.33 -23.52
N LEU A 18 7.98 -1.74 -23.93
CA LEU A 18 7.65 -0.35 -23.61
C LEU A 18 7.43 -0.16 -22.10
N CYS A 19 6.67 -1.06 -21.45
CA CYS A 19 6.56 -1.06 -19.99
C CYS A 19 7.92 -1.24 -19.30
N GLU A 20 8.73 -2.20 -19.73
CA GLU A 20 10.06 -2.44 -19.14
C GLU A 20 11.00 -1.24 -19.30
N SER A 21 10.88 -0.48 -20.39
CA SER A 21 11.63 0.76 -20.61
C SER A 21 11.18 1.86 -19.65
N ALA A 22 9.87 2.08 -19.54
CA ALA A 22 9.30 3.06 -18.62
C ALA A 22 9.68 2.76 -17.16
N TRP A 23 9.61 1.49 -16.73
CA TRP A 23 9.97 1.11 -15.37
C TRP A 23 11.44 1.35 -15.04
N LYS A 24 12.34 1.09 -15.98
CA LYS A 24 13.77 1.39 -15.81
C LYS A 24 14.02 2.89 -15.71
N GLU A 25 13.36 3.67 -16.55
CA GLU A 25 13.49 5.13 -16.54
C GLU A 25 13.00 5.73 -15.22
N ILE A 26 11.83 5.29 -14.74
CA ILE A 26 11.32 5.67 -13.43
C ILE A 26 12.29 5.22 -12.33
N ALA A 27 12.77 3.96 -12.36
CA ALA A 27 13.69 3.41 -11.37
C ALA A 27 14.98 4.25 -11.21
N ASN A 28 15.51 4.77 -12.30
CA ASN A 28 16.74 5.58 -12.30
C ASN A 28 16.60 6.90 -11.51
N ASN A 29 15.37 7.33 -11.21
CA ASN A 29 15.09 8.53 -10.41
C ASN A 29 15.01 8.24 -8.90
N PHE A 30 15.07 6.97 -8.48
CA PHE A 30 14.94 6.55 -7.08
C PHE A 30 16.14 5.69 -6.65
N LEU A 31 17.33 6.29 -6.61
CA LEU A 31 18.61 5.60 -6.36
C LEU A 31 18.68 4.88 -5.00
N ASP A 32 17.91 5.34 -4.02
CA ASP A 32 17.79 4.70 -2.70
C ASP A 32 17.02 3.38 -2.74
N PHE A 33 16.33 3.09 -3.85
CA PHE A 33 15.60 1.85 -4.05
C PHE A 33 16.36 0.94 -5.00
N LYS A 34 16.49 -0.32 -4.60
CA LYS A 34 17.02 -1.37 -5.46
C LYS A 34 15.95 -1.80 -6.46
N ALA A 35 16.20 -1.57 -7.75
CA ALA A 35 15.39 -2.10 -8.83
C ALA A 35 15.56 -3.63 -8.98
N THR A 36 14.47 -4.35 -9.18
CA THR A 36 14.43 -5.79 -9.46
C THR A 36 13.45 -6.08 -10.60
N LYS A 37 13.48 -7.31 -11.15
CA LYS A 37 12.60 -7.72 -12.27
C LYS A 37 12.58 -6.71 -13.43
N LYS A 38 13.77 -6.28 -13.87
CA LYS A 38 13.96 -5.25 -14.92
C LYS A 38 13.29 -3.90 -14.60
N GLY A 39 13.28 -3.49 -13.35
CA GLY A 39 12.69 -2.23 -12.90
C GLY A 39 11.23 -2.35 -12.47
N GLN A 40 10.58 -3.49 -12.70
CA GLN A 40 9.17 -3.68 -12.34
C GLN A 40 8.90 -3.46 -10.84
N ASN A 41 9.86 -3.82 -9.98
CA ASN A 41 9.74 -3.60 -8.54
C ASN A 41 10.95 -2.80 -8.03
N LEU A 42 10.67 -1.76 -7.24
CA LEU A 42 11.65 -0.95 -6.52
C LEU A 42 11.57 -1.30 -5.04
N LYS A 43 12.69 -1.66 -4.43
CA LYS A 43 12.72 -2.10 -3.03
C LYS A 43 13.74 -1.33 -2.20
N LYS A 44 13.31 -0.77 -1.08
CA LYS A 44 14.17 -0.16 -0.06
C LYS A 44 13.96 -0.84 1.29
N ILE A 45 15.02 -0.95 2.07
CA ILE A 45 14.95 -1.44 3.45
C ILE A 45 15.22 -0.23 4.36
N SER A 46 14.41 -0.08 5.40
CA SER A 46 14.57 0.99 6.39
C SER A 46 15.90 0.90 7.13
N LYS A 47 16.29 2.00 7.79
CA LYS A 47 17.53 2.08 8.58
C LYS A 47 17.59 1.03 9.69
N ASN A 48 16.47 0.76 10.35
CA ASN A 48 16.35 -0.26 11.40
C ASN A 48 16.28 -1.70 10.86
N LYS A 49 16.31 -1.87 9.53
CA LYS A 49 16.28 -3.15 8.80
C LYS A 49 15.02 -3.99 8.99
N ASP A 50 14.01 -3.49 9.69
CA ASP A 50 12.73 -4.19 9.88
C ASP A 50 11.74 -3.90 8.76
N ILE A 51 11.56 -2.61 8.44
CA ILE A 51 10.59 -2.16 7.46
C ILE A 51 11.15 -2.32 6.03
N ILE A 52 10.30 -2.82 5.14
CA ILE A 52 10.55 -2.95 3.73
C ILE A 52 9.56 -2.06 2.99
N PHE A 53 10.07 -1.19 2.14
CA PHE A 53 9.31 -0.39 1.20
C PHE A 53 9.41 -1.02 -0.18
N GLU A 54 8.28 -1.29 -0.81
CA GLU A 54 8.21 -1.81 -2.16
C GLU A 54 7.26 -0.98 -3.02
N ILE A 55 7.70 -0.58 -4.20
CA ILE A 55 6.87 0.03 -5.25
C ILE A 55 6.87 -0.96 -6.41
N SER A 56 5.70 -1.31 -6.92
CA SER A 56 5.54 -2.28 -8.00
C SER A 56 4.72 -1.69 -9.14
N PHE A 57 5.16 -1.95 -10.37
CA PHE A 57 4.46 -1.53 -11.58
C PHE A 57 3.73 -2.73 -12.19
N GLN A 58 2.41 -2.62 -12.34
CA GLN A 58 1.56 -3.69 -12.86
C GLN A 58 1.07 -3.36 -14.27
N SER A 59 1.64 -4.03 -15.28
CA SER A 59 1.18 -3.92 -16.66
C SER A 59 -0.25 -4.43 -16.80
N ASN A 60 -1.07 -3.72 -17.58
CA ASN A 60 -2.42 -4.16 -17.91
C ASN A 60 -2.38 -5.39 -18.85
N LYS A 61 -3.22 -6.40 -18.56
CA LYS A 61 -3.32 -7.64 -19.35
C LYS A 61 -3.87 -7.41 -20.75
N TYR A 62 -4.58 -6.30 -20.97
CA TYR A 62 -5.19 -5.92 -22.23
C TYR A 62 -4.32 -4.95 -23.04
N ASN A 63 -3.03 -4.87 -22.77
CA ASN A 63 -2.11 -4.05 -23.55
C ASN A 63 -1.96 -4.56 -24.98
N TYR A 64 -2.00 -3.64 -25.95
CA TYR A 64 -1.74 -3.90 -27.37
C TYR A 64 -0.98 -2.73 -27.98
N SER A 65 -0.61 -2.81 -29.25
CA SER A 65 0.37 -1.90 -29.88
C SER A 65 0.05 -0.41 -29.79
N SER A 66 -1.24 -0.03 -29.74
CA SER A 66 -1.66 1.38 -29.68
C SER A 66 -2.20 1.82 -28.32
N SER A 67 -2.11 0.97 -27.29
CA SER A 67 -2.58 1.28 -25.93
C SER A 67 -1.83 0.39 -24.94
N VAL A 68 -0.87 1.00 -24.23
CA VAL A 68 0.03 0.31 -23.33
C VAL A 68 -0.03 0.99 -21.98
N ARG A 69 -0.61 0.31 -21.00
CA ARG A 69 -0.91 0.87 -19.69
C ARG A 69 -0.32 0.07 -18.55
N PHE A 70 0.00 0.77 -17.45
CA PHE A 70 0.26 0.12 -16.16
C PHE A 70 -0.23 0.97 -14.99
N SER A 71 -0.41 0.34 -13.84
CA SER A 71 -0.76 0.96 -12.56
C SER A 71 0.42 0.88 -11.59
N VAL A 72 0.43 1.77 -10.58
CA VAL A 72 1.51 1.84 -9.59
C VAL A 72 0.98 1.42 -8.23
N HIS A 73 1.61 0.42 -7.63
CA HIS A 73 1.27 -0.06 -6.29
C HIS A 73 2.44 0.18 -5.33
N PHE A 74 2.14 0.38 -4.06
CA PHE A 74 3.15 0.47 -3.01
C PHE A 74 2.76 -0.40 -1.82
N LEU A 75 3.78 -0.92 -1.14
CA LEU A 75 3.64 -1.81 0.00
C LEU A 75 4.71 -1.47 1.05
N ILE A 76 4.29 -1.46 2.30
CA ILE A 76 5.13 -1.30 3.48
C ILE A 76 4.91 -2.53 4.33
N GLN A 77 6.00 -3.24 4.62
CA GLN A 77 5.96 -4.49 5.37
C GLN A 77 6.97 -4.46 6.52
N SER A 78 6.64 -5.11 7.64
CA SER A 78 7.55 -5.36 8.76
C SER A 78 7.95 -6.83 8.81
N LYS A 79 9.25 -7.10 8.91
CA LYS A 79 9.79 -8.45 9.10
C LYS A 79 9.42 -9.01 10.46
N LEU A 80 9.44 -8.19 11.50
CA LEU A 80 9.09 -8.55 12.86
C LEU A 80 7.61 -8.93 12.96
N MET A 81 6.71 -8.12 12.39
CA MET A 81 5.29 -8.49 12.33
C MET A 81 5.06 -9.78 11.53
N LYS A 82 5.77 -9.97 10.41
CA LYS A 82 5.70 -11.21 9.64
C LYS A 82 6.14 -12.41 10.47
N LYS A 83 7.24 -12.29 11.22
CA LYS A 83 7.75 -13.34 12.12
C LYS A 83 6.76 -13.64 13.25
N ALA A 84 6.05 -12.63 13.75
CA ALA A 84 5.00 -12.77 14.76
C ALA A 84 3.65 -13.24 14.18
N ASN A 85 3.57 -13.51 12.88
CA ASN A 85 2.33 -13.85 12.17
C ASN A 85 1.20 -12.81 12.34
N ILE A 86 1.55 -11.53 12.43
CA ILE A 86 0.59 -10.44 12.53
C ILE A 86 0.39 -9.83 11.15
N ASN A 87 -0.84 -9.93 10.64
CA ASN A 87 -1.25 -9.38 9.33
C ASN A 87 -0.30 -9.76 8.18
N ASN A 88 0.34 -10.94 8.24
CA ASN A 88 1.39 -11.39 7.31
C ASN A 88 2.53 -10.37 7.09
N GLY A 89 2.79 -9.52 8.09
CA GLY A 89 3.77 -8.44 8.03
C GLY A 89 3.31 -7.19 7.28
N LEU A 90 2.08 -7.12 6.79
CA LEU A 90 1.56 -5.92 6.13
C LEU A 90 1.36 -4.79 7.14
N VAL A 91 1.99 -3.65 6.87
CA VAL A 91 1.87 -2.42 7.67
C VAL A 91 0.91 -1.46 6.98
N TYR A 92 1.19 -1.10 5.73
CA TYR A 92 0.40 -0.16 4.95
C TYR A 92 0.70 -0.34 3.46
N GLY A 93 -0.25 -0.02 2.59
CA GLY A 93 -0.05 -0.15 1.16
C GLY A 93 -1.33 0.07 0.38
N GLY A 94 -1.21 0.07 -0.94
CA GLY A 94 -2.33 0.27 -1.84
C GLY A 94 -1.86 0.69 -3.22
N GLU A 95 -2.81 1.23 -3.99
CA GLU A 95 -2.56 1.81 -5.30
C GLU A 95 -2.17 3.29 -5.13
N LEU A 96 -1.24 3.80 -5.94
CA LEU A 96 -0.80 5.20 -5.89
C LEU A 96 -2.00 6.15 -6.06
N GLU A 97 -2.93 5.76 -6.92
CA GLU A 97 -4.16 6.44 -7.29
C GLU A 97 -5.08 6.67 -6.08
N SER A 98 -5.03 5.79 -5.07
CA SER A 98 -5.80 5.96 -3.83
C SER A 98 -5.38 7.19 -3.01
N LEU A 99 -4.16 7.68 -3.25
CA LEU A 99 -3.60 8.87 -2.62
C LEU A 99 -3.89 10.15 -3.42
N ILE A 100 -4.24 10.01 -4.71
CA ILE A 100 -4.52 11.10 -5.63
C ILE A 100 -6.02 11.41 -5.57
N ASP A 101 -6.39 12.70 -5.48
CA ASP A 101 -7.79 13.17 -5.49
C ASP A 101 -8.75 12.43 -4.53
N ARG A 102 -8.21 11.97 -3.38
CA ARG A 102 -8.93 11.16 -2.38
C ARG A 102 -9.47 9.83 -2.93
N GLY A 103 -8.78 9.24 -3.91
CA GLY A 103 -9.08 7.91 -4.46
C GLY A 103 -10.34 7.84 -5.31
N ARG A 104 -10.75 8.96 -5.94
CA ARG A 104 -12.00 9.03 -6.71
C ARG A 104 -11.89 8.49 -8.13
N ILE A 105 -10.68 8.38 -8.68
CA ILE A 105 -10.46 8.03 -10.07
C ILE A 105 -9.40 6.94 -10.12
N PHE A 106 -9.79 5.77 -10.63
CA PHE A 106 -8.82 4.75 -11.02
C PHE A 106 -8.08 5.26 -12.25
N HIS A 107 -6.75 5.28 -12.20
CA HIS A 107 -5.91 5.83 -13.25
C HIS A 107 -4.98 4.76 -13.83
N TRP A 108 -5.01 4.59 -15.15
CA TRP A 108 -4.02 3.79 -15.88
C TRP A 108 -3.09 4.77 -16.59
N PHE A 109 -1.78 4.66 -16.39
CA PHE A 109 -0.81 5.51 -17.08
C PHE A 109 -0.58 4.98 -18.50
N GLU A 110 -0.93 5.78 -19.51
CA GLU A 110 -0.79 5.45 -20.93
C GLU A 110 0.63 5.71 -21.42
N LEU A 111 1.25 4.71 -22.04
CA LEU A 111 2.62 4.79 -22.55
C LEU A 111 2.70 4.85 -24.08
N ALA A 112 1.61 4.57 -24.81
CA ALA A 112 1.68 4.50 -26.25
C ALA A 112 1.94 5.88 -26.88
N GLY A 113 2.85 5.93 -27.86
CA GLY A 113 3.10 7.12 -28.67
C GLY A 113 3.55 8.33 -27.85
N ALA A 114 2.90 9.47 -28.08
CA ALA A 114 3.28 10.75 -27.47
C ALA A 114 3.08 10.80 -25.95
N SER A 115 2.30 9.87 -25.37
CA SER A 115 2.01 9.83 -23.93
C SER A 115 3.19 9.34 -23.08
N TYR A 116 4.15 8.63 -23.68
CA TYR A 116 5.23 7.96 -22.94
C TYR A 116 5.96 8.89 -21.95
N GLN A 117 6.53 10.00 -22.43
CA GLN A 117 7.37 10.85 -21.58
C GLN A 117 6.55 11.59 -20.53
N SER A 118 5.36 12.07 -20.88
CA SER A 118 4.48 12.75 -19.93
C SER A 118 4.06 11.82 -18.79
N SER A 119 3.71 10.57 -19.10
CA SER A 119 3.30 9.61 -18.08
C SER A 119 4.46 9.14 -17.20
N VAL A 120 5.66 8.94 -17.78
CA VAL A 120 6.86 8.64 -16.97
C VAL A 120 7.16 9.77 -15.99
N ASN A 121 7.17 11.03 -16.46
CA ASN A 121 7.44 12.19 -15.62
C ASN A 121 6.37 12.37 -14.53
N GLU A 122 5.10 12.24 -14.89
CA GLU A 122 3.98 12.32 -13.95
C GLU A 122 4.11 11.28 -12.83
N ILE A 123 4.44 10.02 -13.16
CA ILE A 123 4.63 8.97 -12.16
C ILE A 123 5.78 9.32 -11.21
N ILE A 124 6.91 9.82 -11.74
CA ILE A 124 8.05 10.24 -10.91
C ILE A 124 7.62 11.33 -9.92
N GLU A 125 6.92 12.36 -10.39
CA GLU A 125 6.42 13.45 -9.56
C GLU A 125 5.45 12.95 -8.48
N LEU A 126 4.50 12.08 -8.85
CA LEU A 126 3.51 11.52 -7.92
C LEU A 126 4.17 10.63 -6.85
N LEU A 127 5.14 9.81 -7.23
CA LEU A 127 5.91 8.98 -6.30
C LEU A 127 6.70 9.87 -5.31
N GLN A 128 7.39 10.91 -5.81
CA GLN A 128 8.11 11.86 -4.97
C GLN A 128 7.18 12.64 -4.04
N LYS A 129 5.99 13.02 -4.51
CA LYS A 129 5.02 13.81 -3.75
C LYS A 129 4.28 13.01 -2.69
N TYR A 130 3.91 11.76 -2.98
CA TYR A 130 3.01 10.98 -2.13
C TYR A 130 3.69 9.78 -1.47
N ILE A 131 4.48 8.99 -2.20
CA ILE A 131 5.01 7.72 -1.68
C ILE A 131 6.28 7.93 -0.86
N ILE A 132 7.23 8.72 -1.36
CA ILE A 132 8.50 8.96 -0.65
C ILE A 132 8.28 9.57 0.75
N PRO A 133 7.39 10.56 0.97
CA PRO A 133 7.11 11.07 2.30
C PRO A 133 6.52 10.02 3.24
N ILE A 134 5.67 9.12 2.72
CA ILE A 134 5.13 8.01 3.50
C ILE A 134 6.28 7.07 3.91
N CYS A 135 7.17 6.68 2.99
CA CYS A 135 8.33 5.86 3.33
C CYS A 135 9.20 6.51 4.41
N ASN A 136 9.46 7.82 4.30
CA ASN A 136 10.25 8.56 5.27
C ASN A 136 9.60 8.61 6.65
N ASP A 137 8.27 8.77 6.72
CA ASP A 137 7.54 8.70 7.99
C ASP A 137 7.77 7.34 8.67
N PHE A 138 7.72 6.23 7.93
CA PHE A 138 7.94 4.89 8.46
C PHE A 138 9.41 4.55 8.81
N GLU A 139 10.36 5.47 8.62
CA GLU A 139 11.73 5.31 9.16
C GLU A 139 11.78 5.55 10.67
N ASP A 140 10.84 6.32 11.23
CA ASP A 140 10.70 6.57 12.68
C ASP A 140 9.36 6.01 13.18
N THR A 141 9.43 4.82 13.78
CA THR A 141 8.24 4.09 14.23
C THR A 141 7.43 4.87 15.27
N GLU A 142 8.09 5.44 16.28
CA GLU A 142 7.41 6.10 17.39
C GLU A 142 6.77 7.41 16.94
N ALA A 143 7.54 8.27 16.26
CA ALA A 143 7.04 9.56 15.78
C ALA A 143 5.90 9.37 14.75
N ASN A 144 5.99 8.36 13.89
CA ASN A 144 4.95 8.10 12.91
C ASN A 144 3.66 7.58 13.54
N ILE A 145 3.73 6.75 14.58
CA ILE A 145 2.53 6.30 15.29
C ILE A 145 1.78 7.49 15.89
N GLU A 146 2.48 8.43 16.52
CA GLU A 146 1.87 9.69 17.00
C GLU A 146 1.23 10.49 15.85
N LYS A 147 1.94 10.61 14.73
CA LYS A 147 1.41 11.29 13.53
C LYS A 147 0.15 10.62 12.98
N ILE A 148 0.09 9.29 13.00
CA ILE A 148 -1.07 8.50 12.55
C ILE A 148 -2.26 8.74 13.49
N LEU A 149 -2.05 8.65 14.81
CA LEU A 149 -3.11 8.86 15.81
C LEU A 149 -3.73 10.26 15.73
N ASN A 150 -2.94 11.27 15.37
CA ASN A 150 -3.39 12.65 15.23
C ASN A 150 -4.07 12.98 13.88
N LYS A 151 -4.14 12.03 12.93
CA LYS A 151 -4.77 12.22 11.60
C LYS A 151 -5.96 11.29 11.40
N LYS A 152 -6.84 11.59 10.45
CA LYS A 152 -7.94 10.70 10.07
C LYS A 152 -7.44 9.27 9.82
N ALA A 153 -8.22 8.29 10.24
CA ALA A 153 -7.87 6.89 10.06
C ALA A 153 -7.85 6.56 8.57
N LYS A 154 -6.79 5.87 8.12
CA LYS A 154 -6.56 5.63 6.68
C LYS A 154 -6.73 4.18 6.27
N SER A 155 -6.43 3.24 7.16
CA SER A 155 -6.43 1.82 6.84
C SER A 155 -6.54 0.97 8.10
N SER A 156 -7.25 -0.15 7.99
CA SER A 156 -7.28 -1.19 9.02
C SER A 156 -5.90 -1.81 9.27
N SER A 157 -5.01 -1.86 8.28
CA SER A 157 -3.67 -2.45 8.44
C SER A 157 -2.80 -1.71 9.46
N LEU A 158 -3.02 -0.39 9.61
CA LEU A 158 -2.29 0.43 10.58
C LEU A 158 -2.62 0.07 12.03
N PHE A 159 -3.80 -0.51 12.30
CA PHE A 159 -4.14 -1.00 13.63
C PHE A 159 -3.17 -2.09 14.09
N TYR A 160 -2.87 -3.07 13.23
CA TYR A 160 -1.93 -4.15 13.56
C TYR A 160 -0.51 -3.62 13.79
N TYR A 161 -0.09 -2.63 13.00
CA TYR A 161 1.19 -1.96 13.17
C TYR A 161 1.28 -1.23 14.53
N ILE A 162 0.27 -0.45 14.89
CA ILE A 162 0.21 0.26 16.18
C ILE A 162 0.14 -0.74 17.34
N TYR A 163 -0.67 -1.78 17.23
CA TYR A 163 -0.74 -2.84 18.23
C TYR A 163 0.63 -3.48 18.48
N PHE A 164 1.35 -3.82 17.43
CA PHE A 164 2.64 -4.49 17.55
C PHE A 164 3.75 -3.60 18.12
N PHE A 165 3.84 -2.34 17.69
CA PHE A 165 4.96 -1.46 18.06
C PHE A 165 4.68 -0.50 19.21
N ALA A 166 3.41 -0.18 19.46
CA ALA A 166 2.99 0.82 20.44
C ALA A 166 2.08 0.24 21.54
N GLY A 167 1.72 -1.03 21.41
CA GLY A 167 0.95 -1.75 22.42
C GLY A 167 -0.54 -1.45 22.41
N LYS A 168 -1.20 -2.06 23.39
CA LYS A 168 -2.66 -2.15 23.47
C LYS A 168 -3.36 -0.79 23.53
N GLU A 169 -2.87 0.13 24.35
CA GLU A 169 -3.54 1.42 24.61
C GLU A 169 -3.65 2.28 23.35
N LYS A 170 -2.52 2.50 22.64
CA LYS A 170 -2.51 3.24 21.38
C LYS A 170 -3.28 2.53 20.28
N ALA A 171 -3.27 1.18 20.27
CA ALA A 171 -4.05 0.41 19.32
C ALA A 171 -5.55 0.54 19.56
N GLU A 172 -6.00 0.58 20.82
CA GLU A 172 -7.39 0.82 21.19
C GLU A 172 -7.86 2.20 20.74
N GLN A 173 -7.03 3.23 20.97
CA GLN A 173 -7.30 4.58 20.46
C GLN A 173 -7.47 4.60 18.94
N TYR A 174 -6.56 3.99 18.19
CA TYR A 174 -6.65 3.92 16.73
C TYR A 174 -7.85 3.09 16.27
N PHE A 175 -8.12 1.97 16.92
CA PHE A 175 -9.24 1.08 16.60
C PHE A 175 -10.57 1.83 16.70
N ASN A 176 -10.85 2.45 17.86
CA ASN A 176 -12.09 3.19 18.06
C ASN A 176 -12.22 4.37 17.09
N LYS A 177 -11.12 5.04 16.76
CA LYS A 177 -11.11 6.08 15.72
C LYS A 177 -11.48 5.52 14.34
N PHE A 178 -10.83 4.43 13.92
CA PHE A 178 -11.07 3.79 12.63
C PHE A 178 -12.54 3.32 12.50
N ILE A 179 -13.06 2.60 13.51
CA ILE A 179 -14.43 2.09 13.50
C ILE A 179 -15.46 3.22 13.42
N ASN A 180 -15.24 4.33 14.13
CA ASN A 180 -16.19 5.44 14.14
C ASN A 180 -16.17 6.29 12.86
N GLU A 181 -15.03 6.35 12.16
CA GLU A 181 -14.89 7.06 10.87
C GLU A 181 -15.33 6.21 9.66
N ASP A 182 -15.39 4.88 9.80
CA ASP A 182 -15.69 3.95 8.71
C ASP A 182 -17.20 3.81 8.41
N LYS A 183 -17.55 3.58 7.14
CA LYS A 183 -18.93 3.42 6.68
C LYS A 183 -19.62 2.17 7.23
N LEU A 184 -18.86 1.15 7.61
CA LEU A 184 -19.34 -0.12 8.15
C LEU A 184 -19.45 -0.13 9.69
N LYS A 185 -19.35 1.04 10.36
CA LYS A 185 -19.41 1.17 11.83
C LYS A 185 -20.45 0.29 12.52
N SER A 186 -21.69 0.26 12.02
CA SER A 186 -22.77 -0.52 12.62
C SER A 186 -22.52 -2.03 12.54
N LYS A 187 -21.90 -2.50 11.45
CA LYS A 187 -21.51 -3.91 11.30
C LYS A 187 -20.38 -4.29 12.24
N TYR A 188 -19.36 -3.42 12.36
CA TYR A 188 -18.28 -3.65 13.31
C TYR A 188 -18.80 -3.74 14.75
N LYS A 189 -19.66 -2.80 15.15
CA LYS A 189 -20.24 -2.80 16.50
C LYS A 189 -21.10 -4.04 16.77
N GLY A 190 -21.96 -4.38 15.81
CA GLY A 190 -22.80 -5.59 15.91
C GLY A 190 -21.97 -6.86 16.02
N LEU A 191 -20.89 -6.98 15.23
CA LEU A 191 -19.98 -8.12 15.31
C LEU A 191 -19.31 -8.19 16.69
N TYR A 192 -18.70 -7.10 17.17
CA TYR A 192 -18.01 -7.10 18.46
C TYR A 192 -18.94 -7.54 19.61
N HIS A 193 -20.17 -7.00 19.68
CA HIS A 193 -21.15 -7.39 20.71
C HIS A 193 -21.61 -8.85 20.57
N SER A 194 -21.60 -9.41 19.36
CA SER A 194 -21.90 -10.83 19.17
C SER A 194 -20.78 -11.72 19.72
N LEU A 195 -19.51 -11.29 19.62
CA LEU A 195 -18.36 -12.03 20.12
C LEU A 195 -18.35 -12.15 21.65
N GLU A 196 -18.89 -11.15 22.37
CA GLU A 196 -19.02 -11.17 23.84
C GLU A 196 -19.89 -12.33 24.35
N LYS A 197 -20.75 -12.89 23.49
CA LYS A 197 -21.65 -14.01 23.82
C LYS A 197 -21.05 -15.37 23.45
N LEU A 198 -19.88 -15.39 22.83
CA LEU A 198 -19.23 -16.59 22.33
C LEU A 198 -18.00 -16.95 23.17
N PRO A 199 -17.73 -18.25 23.38
CA PRO A 199 -16.42 -18.70 23.87
C PRO A 199 -15.31 -18.19 22.94
N LYS A 200 -14.16 -17.78 23.48
CA LYS A 200 -13.07 -17.24 22.65
C LYS A 200 -12.53 -18.28 21.67
N GLU A 201 -12.58 -19.54 22.06
CA GLU A 201 -12.09 -20.69 21.30
C GLU A 201 -12.91 -20.97 20.02
N SER A 202 -14.15 -20.46 19.95
CA SER A 202 -15.01 -20.63 18.77
C SER A 202 -14.83 -19.52 17.72
N ILE A 203 -14.00 -18.51 18.00
CA ILE A 203 -13.81 -17.35 17.13
C ILE A 203 -12.68 -17.65 16.14
N ASP A 204 -13.04 -17.92 14.89
CA ASP A 204 -12.08 -18.02 13.79
C ASP A 204 -11.89 -16.65 13.12
N VAL A 205 -10.66 -16.13 13.20
CA VAL A 205 -10.24 -14.87 12.56
C VAL A 205 -10.11 -14.99 11.04
N ASN A 206 -10.00 -16.20 10.50
CA ASN A 206 -9.83 -16.44 9.06
C ASN A 206 -11.17 -16.45 8.32
N ILE A 207 -12.28 -16.61 9.05
CA ILE A 207 -13.63 -16.47 8.49
C ILE A 207 -14.00 -14.99 8.55
N SER A 208 -14.28 -14.39 7.40
CA SER A 208 -14.65 -12.98 7.31
C SER A 208 -16.12 -12.85 6.89
N GLU A 209 -16.97 -12.39 7.80
CA GLU A 209 -18.40 -12.15 7.54
C GLU A 209 -18.62 -10.96 6.59
N PHE A 210 -17.68 -10.02 6.61
CA PHE A 210 -17.61 -8.86 5.73
C PHE A 210 -16.18 -8.32 5.72
N LEU A 211 -15.89 -7.35 4.85
CA LEU A 211 -14.58 -6.69 4.79
C LEU A 211 -14.26 -6.01 6.13
N GLY A 212 -13.15 -6.39 6.76
CA GLY A 212 -12.77 -5.85 8.06
C GLY A 212 -13.37 -6.59 9.26
N ALA A 213 -13.96 -7.77 9.10
CA ALA A 213 -14.39 -8.57 10.26
C ALA A 213 -13.19 -9.11 11.06
N ASP A 214 -12.09 -9.40 10.37
CA ASP A 214 -10.80 -9.85 10.92
C ASP A 214 -10.26 -8.89 11.99
N ILE A 215 -10.29 -7.57 11.74
CA ILE A 215 -9.79 -6.57 12.70
C ILE A 215 -10.59 -6.57 14.00
N VAL A 216 -11.91 -6.75 13.93
CA VAL A 216 -12.81 -6.77 15.09
C VAL A 216 -12.57 -8.02 15.92
N LYS A 217 -12.44 -9.17 15.26
CA LYS A 217 -12.12 -10.43 15.94
C LYS A 217 -10.74 -10.37 16.59
N PHE A 218 -9.74 -9.84 15.88
CA PHE A 218 -8.41 -9.63 16.45
C PHE A 218 -8.46 -8.70 17.66
N ALA A 219 -9.16 -7.57 17.57
CA ALA A 219 -9.31 -6.62 18.67
C ALA A 219 -9.92 -7.31 19.90
N TYR A 220 -11.05 -8.01 19.74
CA TYR A 220 -11.73 -8.73 20.82
C TYR A 220 -10.83 -9.78 21.47
N LEU A 221 -10.18 -10.63 20.67
CA LEU A 221 -9.30 -11.70 21.18
C LEU A 221 -8.11 -11.15 21.95
N ASN A 222 -7.58 -9.99 21.56
CA ASN A 222 -6.47 -9.30 22.22
C ASN A 222 -6.92 -8.30 23.29
N GLY A 223 -8.22 -8.30 23.64
CA GLY A 223 -8.80 -7.50 24.71
C GLY A 223 -8.84 -5.99 24.44
N ILE A 224 -8.70 -5.56 23.18
CA ILE A 224 -8.90 -4.18 22.76
C ILE A 224 -10.38 -3.85 22.88
N LYS A 225 -10.73 -2.84 23.66
CA LYS A 225 -12.11 -2.44 23.92
C LYS A 225 -12.66 -1.61 22.77
N MET A 226 -13.95 -1.80 22.50
CA MET A 226 -14.70 -1.01 21.55
C MET A 226 -15.65 -0.07 22.30
N ASP A 227 -15.63 1.21 21.92
CA ASP A 227 -16.49 2.28 22.46
C ASP A 227 -17.81 2.43 21.67
#